data_AF-A0A6G4TXT6-F1
#
_entry.id   AF-A0A6G4TXT6-F1
#
_cell.length_a   1.000
_cell.length_b   1.000
_cell.length_c   1.000
_cell.angle_alpha   90.00
_cell.angle_beta   90.00
_cell.angle_gamma   90.00
#
_symmetry.space_group_name_H-M   'P 1'
#
loop_
_entity.id
_entity.type
_entity.pdbx_description
1 polymer ?
#
loop_
_entity_poly.entity_id
_entity_poly.type
_entity_poly.pdbx_seq_one_letter_code
_entity_poly.pdbx_strand_id
1 'polypeptide(L)'
;MEILKIGTQRPRRIKVRFAAEEAEGEEAWVPPASLRVPWGQHDAWLAGQRRWDELTSDGPVHGDAEFEAASWVFDQCTSLEGVASMGWNYRERGVLYVADLPALAAMIDVSDEFFARDPRAFRGNDGTVADVPGSCAAACASARRRVRR
;
A
#
# COMPACT_ATOMS: atom_id res chain seq x y z
N MET A 1 -15.04 -25.73 43.89
CA MET A 1 -14.55 -24.94 42.75
C MET A 1 -13.18 -25.48 42.41
N GLU A 2 -13.08 -26.27 41.34
CA GLU A 2 -11.83 -26.93 40.96
C GLU A 2 -11.21 -26.18 39.78
N ILE A 3 -9.97 -25.72 39.97
CA ILE A 3 -9.18 -25.07 38.92
C ILE A 3 -8.14 -26.07 38.43
N LEU A 4 -8.41 -26.70 37.29
CA LEU A 4 -7.42 -27.51 36.58
C LEU A 4 -6.48 -26.57 35.80
N LYS A 5 -5.27 -26.36 36.34
CA LYS A 5 -4.22 -25.60 35.68
C LYS A 5 -3.50 -26.48 34.66
N ILE A 6 -3.93 -26.44 33.40
CA ILE A 6 -3.18 -27.04 32.29
C ILE A 6 -2.20 -26.00 31.72
N GLY A 7 -0.91 -26.31 31.84
CA GLY A 7 0.15 -25.96 30.87
C GLY A 7 0.32 -24.50 30.48
N THR A 8 1.42 -23.89 30.91
CA THR A 8 1.99 -22.69 30.29
C THR A 8 2.37 -22.96 28.83
N GLN A 9 1.46 -22.74 27.88
CA GLN A 9 1.79 -22.72 26.46
C GLN A 9 1.48 -21.37 25.85
N ARG A 10 2.56 -20.62 25.62
CA ARG A 10 2.60 -19.58 24.59
C ARG A 10 2.33 -20.23 23.23
N PRO A 11 1.69 -19.51 22.29
CA PRO A 11 1.30 -18.10 22.35
C PRO A 11 -0.05 -17.88 23.04
N ARG A 12 -0.26 -16.68 23.62
CA ARG A 12 -1.58 -16.24 24.10
C ARG A 12 -2.57 -16.43 22.95
N ARG A 13 -3.70 -17.11 23.18
CA ARG A 13 -4.78 -17.25 22.21
C ARG A 13 -6.01 -16.50 22.68
N ILE A 14 -6.76 -15.96 21.74
CA ILE A 14 -8.02 -15.25 22.00
C ILE A 14 -9.15 -16.14 21.50
N LYS A 15 -10.17 -16.33 22.33
CA LYS A 15 -11.39 -17.01 21.95
C LYS A 15 -12.23 -16.04 21.12
N VAL A 16 -12.51 -16.40 19.87
CA VAL A 16 -13.40 -15.67 18.98
C VAL A 16 -14.66 -16.50 18.76
N ARG A 17 -15.77 -15.82 18.52
CA ARG A 17 -17.02 -16.43 18.05
C ARG A 17 -17.33 -15.83 16.69
N PHE A 18 -17.52 -16.68 15.68
CA PHE A 18 -17.84 -16.22 14.34
C PHE A 18 -19.28 -15.70 14.31
N ALA A 19 -19.47 -14.53 13.71
CA ALA A 19 -20.74 -13.80 13.73
C ALA A 19 -21.50 -13.86 12.38
N ALA A 20 -20.97 -14.58 11.39
CA ALA A 20 -21.54 -14.72 10.05
C ALA A 20 -20.97 -15.96 9.34
N GLU A 21 -21.52 -16.26 8.15
CA GLU A 21 -21.14 -17.34 7.23
C GLU A 21 -21.39 -18.76 7.77
N GLU A 22 -20.76 -19.76 7.14
CA GLU A 22 -20.96 -21.19 7.38
C GLU A 22 -20.55 -21.65 8.78
N ALA A 23 -19.71 -20.86 9.47
CA ALA A 23 -19.24 -21.10 10.82
C ALA A 23 -19.95 -20.23 11.88
N GLU A 24 -21.08 -19.58 11.54
CA GLU A 24 -21.80 -18.70 12.47
C GLU A 24 -22.13 -19.42 13.80
N GLY A 25 -21.70 -18.81 14.91
CA GLY A 25 -21.86 -19.37 16.26
C GLY A 25 -20.74 -20.31 16.71
N GLU A 26 -19.85 -20.73 15.81
CA GLU A 26 -18.67 -21.51 16.18
C GLU A 26 -17.67 -20.68 16.97
N GLU A 27 -16.97 -21.33 17.90
CA GLU A 27 -15.93 -20.71 18.72
C GLU A 27 -14.56 -21.30 18.38
N ALA A 28 -13.59 -20.43 18.11
CA ALA A 28 -12.22 -20.83 17.80
C ALA A 28 -11.21 -20.06 18.66
N TRP A 29 -10.06 -20.70 18.89
CA TRP A 29 -8.92 -20.07 19.56
C TRP A 29 -7.89 -19.63 18.53
N VAL A 30 -7.78 -18.33 18.28
CA VAL A 30 -6.88 -17.76 17.27
C VAL A 30 -5.71 -17.01 17.92
N PRO A 31 -4.55 -16.89 17.23
CA PRO A 31 -3.50 -15.97 17.63
C PRO A 31 -4.00 -14.51 17.62
N PRO A 32 -3.63 -13.68 18.61
CA PRO A 32 -3.99 -12.26 18.63
C PRO A 32 -3.58 -11.50 17.36
N ALA A 33 -2.44 -11.87 16.76
CA ALA A 33 -1.95 -11.27 15.53
C ALA A 33 -2.87 -11.51 14.30
N SER A 34 -3.80 -12.46 14.38
CA SER A 34 -4.80 -12.70 13.34
C SER A 34 -5.96 -11.70 13.39
N LEU A 35 -6.15 -10.99 14.52
CA LEU A 35 -7.19 -9.98 14.65
C LEU A 35 -6.71 -8.68 13.99
N ARG A 36 -7.47 -8.18 13.00
CA ARG A 36 -7.09 -6.98 12.22
C ARG A 36 -7.68 -5.70 12.82
N VAL A 37 -9.01 -5.67 13.00
CA VAL A 37 -9.75 -4.51 13.49
C VAL A 37 -10.92 -4.96 14.39
N PRO A 38 -11.45 -4.08 15.25
CA PRO A 38 -12.73 -4.34 15.92
C PRO A 38 -13.85 -4.63 14.91
N TRP A 39 -14.79 -5.52 15.26
CA TRP A 39 -15.86 -5.93 14.35
C TRP A 39 -16.68 -4.74 13.80
N GLY A 40 -16.95 -3.73 14.63
CA GLY A 40 -17.66 -2.51 14.17
C GLY A 40 -16.93 -1.68 13.11
N GLN A 41 -15.67 -2.00 12.80
CA GLN A 41 -14.86 -1.33 11.77
C GLN A 41 -14.58 -2.23 10.55
N HIS A 42 -15.14 -3.45 10.51
CA HIS A 42 -14.82 -4.43 9.48
C HIS A 42 -15.14 -3.92 8.05
N ASP A 43 -16.28 -3.25 7.85
CA ASP A 43 -16.68 -2.69 6.55
C ASP A 43 -15.68 -1.66 6.03
N ALA A 44 -15.25 -0.74 6.90
CA ALA A 44 -14.27 0.29 6.56
C ALA A 44 -12.91 -0.34 6.23
N TRP A 45 -12.51 -1.38 6.98
CA TRP A 45 -11.28 -2.12 6.70
C TRP A 45 -11.35 -2.86 5.36
N LEU A 46 -12.46 -3.55 5.06
CA LEU A 46 -12.69 -4.24 3.79
C LEU A 46 -12.73 -3.27 2.60
N ALA A 47 -13.37 -2.11 2.75
CA ALA A 47 -13.33 -1.06 1.74
C ALA A 47 -11.91 -0.52 1.52
N GLY A 48 -11.11 -0.42 2.58
CA GLY A 48 -9.68 -0.11 2.47
C GLY A 48 -8.91 -1.19 1.69
N GLN A 49 -9.13 -2.47 1.98
CA GLN A 49 -8.49 -3.56 1.24
C GLN A 49 -8.87 -3.55 -0.24
N ARG A 50 -10.16 -3.39 -0.56
CA ARG A 50 -10.63 -3.30 -1.95
C ARG A 50 -9.95 -2.19 -2.74
N ARG A 51 -9.83 -0.99 -2.16
CA ARG A 51 -9.11 0.12 -2.81
C ARG A 51 -7.65 -0.21 -3.10
N TRP A 52 -6.96 -0.89 -2.17
CA TRP A 52 -5.60 -1.35 -2.39
C TRP A 52 -5.51 -2.41 -3.49
N ASP A 53 -6.43 -3.37 -3.49
CA ASP A 53 -6.46 -4.44 -4.49
C ASP A 53 -6.80 -3.88 -5.89
N GLU A 54 -7.68 -2.87 -5.99
CA GLU A 54 -7.97 -2.14 -7.22
C GLU A 54 -6.78 -1.31 -7.72
N LEU A 55 -6.09 -0.59 -6.83
CA LEU A 55 -4.90 0.19 -7.17
C LEU A 55 -3.77 -0.70 -7.70
N THR A 56 -3.64 -1.90 -7.15
CA THR A 56 -2.53 -2.83 -7.43
C THR A 56 -2.88 -3.91 -8.45
N SER A 57 -4.11 -3.95 -8.96
CA SER A 57 -4.59 -4.99 -9.88
C SER A 57 -3.77 -5.07 -11.16
N ASP A 58 -3.32 -3.92 -11.65
CA ASP A 58 -2.55 -3.77 -12.88
C ASP A 58 -1.06 -3.52 -12.58
N GLY A 59 -0.63 -3.90 -11.37
CA GLY A 59 0.75 -3.74 -10.93
C GLY A 59 1.72 -4.52 -11.82
N PRO A 60 2.97 -4.05 -11.94
CA PRO A 60 3.98 -4.70 -12.77
C PRO A 60 4.28 -6.14 -12.32
N VAL A 61 4.44 -7.02 -13.29
CA VAL A 61 4.86 -8.41 -13.05
C VAL A 61 6.35 -8.46 -12.68
N HIS A 62 6.80 -9.59 -12.14
CA HIS A 62 8.23 -9.77 -11.88
C HIS A 62 9.02 -9.78 -13.18
N GLY A 63 10.10 -8.99 -13.25
CA GLY A 63 10.92 -8.84 -14.45
C GLY A 63 10.37 -7.85 -15.49
N ASP A 64 9.35 -7.07 -15.12
CA ASP A 64 8.84 -5.96 -15.93
C ASP A 64 9.92 -4.87 -16.10
N ALA A 65 10.26 -4.53 -17.34
CA ALA A 65 11.39 -3.65 -17.64
C ALA A 65 11.13 -2.20 -17.22
N GLU A 66 9.89 -1.76 -17.31
CA GLU A 66 9.44 -0.45 -16.86
C GLU A 66 9.54 -0.31 -15.34
N PHE A 67 9.13 -1.33 -14.59
CA PHE A 67 9.30 -1.37 -13.14
C PHE A 67 10.76 -1.38 -12.73
N GLU A 68 11.59 -2.21 -13.37
CA GLU A 68 13.04 -2.22 -13.12
C GLU A 68 13.64 -0.84 -13.43
N ALA A 69 13.33 -0.23 -14.59
CA ALA A 69 13.81 1.11 -14.89
C ALA A 69 13.37 2.16 -13.87
N ALA A 70 12.12 2.10 -13.40
CA ALA A 70 11.61 2.98 -12.35
C ALA A 70 12.36 2.78 -11.03
N SER A 71 12.55 1.53 -10.63
CA SER A 71 13.37 1.12 -9.48
C SER A 71 14.75 1.79 -9.49
N TRP A 72 15.47 1.69 -10.61
CA TRP A 72 16.78 2.32 -10.76
C TRP A 72 16.72 3.85 -10.68
N VAL A 73 15.64 4.48 -11.14
CA VAL A 73 15.46 5.94 -10.96
C VAL A 73 15.29 6.29 -9.49
N PHE A 74 14.43 5.57 -8.76
CA PHE A 74 14.20 5.84 -7.33
C PHE A 74 15.44 5.58 -6.48
N ASP A 75 16.24 4.56 -6.80
CA ASP A 75 17.48 4.26 -6.08
C ASP A 75 18.59 5.30 -6.33
N GLN A 76 18.63 5.91 -7.52
CA GLN A 76 19.73 6.81 -7.91
C GLN A 76 19.38 8.30 -7.78
N CYS A 77 18.09 8.65 -7.71
CA CYS A 77 17.64 10.03 -7.71
C CYS A 77 17.38 10.52 -6.28
N THR A 78 18.43 10.99 -5.61
CA THR A 78 18.35 11.53 -4.24
C THR A 78 17.41 12.73 -4.12
N SER A 79 17.07 13.42 -5.22
CA SER A 79 16.08 14.49 -5.22
C SER A 79 14.65 14.02 -4.92
N LEU A 80 14.37 12.72 -5.01
CA LEU A 80 13.07 12.14 -4.64
C LEU A 80 12.99 11.83 -3.13
N GLU A 81 14.11 11.84 -2.41
CA GLU A 81 14.14 11.53 -0.99
C GLU A 81 13.29 12.53 -0.20
N GLY A 82 12.34 12.01 0.59
CA GLY A 82 11.37 12.81 1.34
C GLY A 82 10.22 13.40 0.50
N VAL A 83 10.26 13.28 -0.83
CA VAL A 83 9.20 13.77 -1.72
C VAL A 83 8.33 12.62 -2.23
N ALA A 84 8.95 11.55 -2.71
CA ALA A 84 8.24 10.38 -3.20
C ALA A 84 9.07 9.10 -3.02
N SER A 85 8.38 7.97 -2.85
CA SER A 85 8.98 6.65 -2.80
C SER A 85 8.15 5.64 -3.59
N MET A 86 8.73 4.48 -3.86
CA MET A 86 8.06 3.40 -4.59
C MET A 86 7.86 2.18 -3.69
N GLY A 87 6.76 1.46 -3.90
CA GLY A 87 6.51 0.16 -3.28
C GLY A 87 7.30 -0.96 -3.96
N TRP A 88 8.05 -1.69 -3.15
CA TRP A 88 8.99 -2.74 -3.61
C TRP A 88 8.47 -4.15 -3.38
N ASN A 89 7.60 -4.31 -2.39
CA ASN A 89 7.07 -5.60 -2.00
C ASN A 89 6.08 -6.11 -3.03
N TYR A 90 5.89 -7.44 -3.09
CA TYR A 90 4.99 -8.09 -4.05
C TYR A 90 3.59 -7.45 -4.09
N ARG A 91 3.05 -7.03 -2.94
CA ARG A 91 1.70 -6.46 -2.84
C ARG A 91 1.60 -5.00 -3.28
N GLU A 92 2.68 -4.24 -3.13
CA GLU A 92 2.68 -2.79 -3.36
C GLU A 92 3.56 -2.45 -4.57
N ARG A 93 3.91 -3.46 -5.37
CA ARG A 93 4.91 -3.30 -6.40
C ARG A 93 4.47 -2.23 -7.38
N GLY A 94 5.34 -1.24 -7.54
CA GLY A 94 5.08 -0.13 -8.43
C GLY A 94 4.22 0.97 -7.82
N VAL A 95 3.56 0.78 -6.68
CA VAL A 95 2.80 1.89 -6.07
C VAL A 95 3.76 3.06 -5.80
N LEU A 96 3.40 4.24 -6.29
CA LEU A 96 4.07 5.48 -6.00
C LEU A 96 3.45 6.09 -4.75
N TYR A 97 4.28 6.34 -3.74
CA TYR A 97 3.92 7.07 -2.53
C TYR A 97 4.46 8.50 -2.64
N VAL A 98 3.58 9.49 -2.62
CA VAL A 98 3.96 10.91 -2.73
C VAL A 98 3.72 11.61 -1.40
N ALA A 99 4.80 12.00 -0.72
CA ALA A 99 4.75 12.74 0.54
C ALA A 99 4.58 14.26 0.32
N ASP A 100 5.17 14.80 -0.75
CA ASP A 100 5.04 16.21 -1.15
C ASP A 100 4.61 16.31 -2.62
N LEU A 101 3.30 16.38 -2.84
CA LEU A 101 2.70 16.40 -4.17
C LEU A 101 3.11 17.64 -4.99
N PRO A 102 3.05 18.89 -4.44
CA PRO A 102 3.54 20.07 -5.16
C PRO A 102 5.02 19.99 -5.53
N ALA A 103 5.88 19.49 -4.63
CA ALA A 103 7.31 19.35 -4.94
C ALA A 103 7.54 18.33 -6.05
N LEU A 104 6.84 17.18 -6.02
CA LEU A 104 6.93 16.19 -7.08
C LEU A 104 6.44 16.76 -8.42
N ALA A 105 5.29 17.43 -8.44
CA ALA A 105 4.71 18.05 -9.62
C ALA A 105 5.67 19.06 -10.27
N ALA A 106 6.31 19.90 -9.46
CA ALA A 106 7.32 20.85 -9.91
C ALA A 106 8.58 20.16 -10.46
N MET A 107 9.04 19.06 -9.84
CA MET A 107 10.23 18.33 -10.30
C MET A 107 10.03 17.67 -11.68
N ILE A 108 8.83 17.18 -11.95
CA ILE A 108 8.52 16.47 -13.20
C ILE A 108 7.77 17.34 -14.22
N ASP A 109 7.59 18.64 -13.93
CA ASP A 109 6.93 19.63 -14.78
C ASP A 109 5.50 19.21 -15.20
N VAL A 110 4.70 18.75 -14.23
CA VAL A 110 3.26 18.46 -14.40
C VAL A 110 2.40 19.25 -13.42
N SER A 111 1.10 19.34 -13.70
CA SER A 111 0.13 19.90 -12.75
C SER A 111 -0.28 18.88 -11.69
N ASP A 112 -0.74 19.36 -10.53
CA ASP A 112 -1.29 18.51 -9.46
C ASP A 112 -2.45 17.63 -9.94
N GLU A 113 -3.24 18.11 -10.92
CA GLU A 113 -4.33 17.35 -11.54
C GLU A 113 -3.86 16.08 -12.23
N PHE A 114 -2.59 16.00 -12.65
CA PHE A 114 -2.01 14.81 -13.27
C PHE A 114 -2.17 13.58 -12.38
N PHE A 115 -1.93 13.74 -11.07
CA PHE A 115 -2.02 12.67 -10.08
C PHE A 115 -3.45 12.35 -9.66
N ALA A 116 -4.42 13.20 -10.02
CA ALA A 116 -5.83 12.97 -9.78
C ALA A 116 -6.54 12.30 -10.97
N ARG A 117 -5.82 12.00 -12.07
CA ARG A 117 -6.40 11.38 -13.27
C ARG A 117 -6.74 9.91 -13.10
N ASP A 118 -5.97 9.18 -12.28
CA ASP A 118 -6.30 7.80 -11.96
C ASP A 118 -7.36 7.81 -10.84
N PRO A 119 -8.59 7.35 -11.10
CA PRO A 119 -9.64 7.32 -10.07
C PRO A 119 -9.33 6.36 -8.92
N ARG A 120 -8.34 5.48 -9.08
CA ARG A 120 -7.86 4.56 -8.04
C ARG A 120 -6.86 5.22 -7.11
N ALA A 121 -6.26 6.34 -7.51
CA ALA A 121 -5.36 7.08 -6.64
C ALA A 121 -6.12 7.60 -5.41
N PHE A 122 -5.53 7.46 -4.23
CA PHE A 122 -6.13 7.95 -3.01
C PHE A 122 -5.10 8.53 -2.06
N ARG A 123 -5.55 9.44 -1.19
CA ARG A 123 -4.76 9.96 -0.08
C ARG A 123 -4.91 9.07 1.16
N GLY A 124 -3.78 8.68 1.72
CA GLY A 124 -3.67 8.09 3.05
C GLY A 124 -3.97 9.09 4.16
N ASN A 125 -4.13 8.58 5.37
CA ASN A 125 -4.41 9.41 6.55
C ASN A 125 -3.22 10.30 6.96
N ASP A 126 -2.01 9.96 6.51
CA ASP A 126 -0.77 10.70 6.68
C ASP A 126 -0.56 11.78 5.60
N GLY A 127 -1.50 11.93 4.66
CA GLY A 127 -1.41 12.87 3.54
C GLY A 127 -0.69 12.31 2.31
N THR A 128 -0.10 11.12 2.41
CA THR A 128 0.62 10.46 1.32
C THR A 128 -0.36 10.05 0.22
N VAL A 129 -0.06 10.37 -1.04
CA VAL A 129 -0.84 9.90 -2.19
C VAL A 129 -0.28 8.56 -2.65
N ALA A 130 -1.13 7.55 -2.81
CA ALA A 130 -0.80 6.29 -3.47
C ALA A 130 -1.33 6.33 -4.92
N ASP A 131 -0.42 6.19 -5.91
CA ASP A 131 -0.73 6.24 -7.35
C ASP A 131 0.03 5.11 -8.10
N VAL A 132 -0.33 4.84 -9.36
CA VAL A 132 0.30 3.80 -10.22
C VAL A 132 1.53 4.40 -10.93
N PRO A 133 2.68 3.71 -11.02
CA PRO A 133 3.99 4.32 -11.33
C PRO A 133 4.18 4.70 -12.79
N GLY A 134 3.33 4.20 -13.69
CA GLY A 134 3.44 4.45 -15.14
C GLY A 134 3.45 5.93 -15.50
N SER A 135 2.85 6.76 -14.64
CA SER A 135 2.79 8.22 -14.77
C SER A 135 4.13 8.89 -14.43
N CYS A 136 4.83 8.45 -13.37
CA CYS A 136 6.05 9.09 -12.87
C CYS A 136 7.36 8.55 -13.47
N ALA A 137 7.47 7.27 -13.82
CA ALA A 137 8.67 6.73 -14.44
C ALA A 137 8.92 7.35 -15.82
N ALA A 138 7.86 7.53 -16.61
CA ALA A 138 7.89 8.23 -17.90
C ALA A 138 8.19 9.74 -17.76
N ALA A 139 7.66 10.38 -16.71
CA ALA A 139 7.91 11.80 -16.43
C ALA A 139 9.35 12.06 -15.95
N CYS A 140 9.91 11.21 -15.07
CA CYS A 140 11.30 11.31 -14.64
C CYS A 140 12.30 11.03 -15.79
N ALA A 141 11.99 10.05 -16.65
CA ALA A 141 12.80 9.75 -17.84
C ALA A 141 12.83 10.92 -18.84
N SER A 142 11.73 11.68 -18.96
CA SER A 142 11.64 12.85 -19.83
C SER A 142 12.26 14.11 -19.22
N ALA A 143 12.17 14.31 -17.90
CA ALA A 143 12.84 15.40 -17.18
C ALA A 143 14.38 15.36 -17.37
N ARG A 144 15.00 14.16 -17.36
CA ARG A 144 16.44 13.98 -17.63
C ARG A 144 16.86 14.41 -19.04
N ARG A 145 15.97 14.42 -20.03
CA ARG A 145 16.29 14.92 -21.39
C ARG A 145 16.41 16.44 -21.45
N ARG A 146 15.80 17.20 -20.53
CA ARG A 146 15.84 18.67 -20.54
C ARG A 146 17.06 19.27 -19.84
N VAL A 147 17.63 18.57 -18.85
CA VAL A 147 18.80 19.07 -18.07
C VAL A 147 20.14 18.97 -18.86
N ARG A 148 20.15 18.34 -20.04
CA ARG A 148 21.33 18.22 -20.92
C ARG A 148 21.34 19.20 -22.12
N ARG A 149 20.60 20.31 -22.08
CA ARG A 149 20.68 21.37 -23.09
C ARG A 149 21.14 22.70 -22.51
#